data_AF-A0A948E932-F1
#
_entry.id   AF-A0A948E932-F1
#
_cell.length_a   1.000
_cell.length_b   1.000
_cell.length_c   1.000
_cell.angle_alpha   90.00
_cell.angle_beta   90.00
_cell.angle_gamma   90.00
#
_symmetry.space_group_name_H-M   'P 1'
#
loop_
_entity.id
_entity.type
_entity.pdbx_description
1 polymer ?
#
loop_
_entity_poly.entity_id
_entity_poly.type
_entity_poly.pdbx_seq_one_letter_code
_entity_poly.pdbx_strand_id
1 'polypeptide(L)' 'MESIKVGISRCLLGDKVRYDGQHKLDHFLRDQVGRHVTWVPVCPEVECGLPIPREAMRLVGDPENPRLLTRKTGR' A
#
# COMPACT_ATOMS: atom_id res chain seq x y z
N MET A 1 -23.92 -6.24 -16.61
CA MET A 1 -22.68 -5.61 -17.10
C MET A 1 -21.61 -5.90 -16.07
N GLU A 2 -20.52 -6.54 -16.46
CA GLU A 2 -19.45 -6.89 -15.53
C GLU A 2 -18.63 -5.64 -15.20
N SER A 3 -18.38 -5.39 -13.91
CA SER A 3 -17.65 -4.20 -13.44
C SER A 3 -16.14 -4.40 -13.63
N ILE A 4 -15.44 -3.37 -14.15
CA ILE A 4 -13.98 -3.41 -14.32
C ILE A 4 -13.33 -3.50 -12.94
N LYS A 5 -12.50 -4.52 -12.73
CA LYS A 5 -11.75 -4.71 -11.48
C LYS A 5 -10.39 -4.03 -11.59
N VAL A 6 -10.05 -3.21 -10.60
CA VAL A 6 -8.79 -2.46 -10.58
C VAL A 6 -8.10 -2.65 -9.23
N GLY A 7 -6.81 -3.03 -9.26
CA GLY A 7 -5.98 -3.12 -8.07
C GLY A 7 -5.69 -1.73 -7.47
N ILE A 8 -5.79 -1.60 -6.15
CA ILE A 8 -5.51 -0.33 -5.45
C ILE A 8 -4.85 -0.59 -4.11
N SER A 9 -3.89 0.26 -3.74
CA SER A 9 -3.29 0.23 -2.40
C SER A 9 -4.35 0.48 -1.32
N ARG A 10 -4.53 -0.46 -0.39
CA ARG A 10 -5.52 -0.41 0.72
C ARG A 10 -5.50 0.92 1.49
N CYS A 11 -4.30 1.46 1.74
CA CYS A 11 -4.15 2.72 2.45
C CYS A 11 -4.83 3.91 1.76
N LEU A 12 -5.01 3.87 0.44
CA LEU A 12 -5.71 4.90 -0.34
C LEU A 12 -7.23 4.86 -0.14
N LEU A 13 -7.77 3.72 0.29
CA LEU A 13 -9.19 3.58 0.61
C LEU A 13 -9.52 3.89 2.08
N GLY A 14 -8.52 4.22 2.90
CA GLY A 14 -8.70 4.57 4.32
C GLY A 14 -8.29 3.48 5.31
N ASP A 15 -7.83 2.31 4.83
CA ASP A 15 -7.35 1.27 5.72
C ASP A 15 -6.04 1.68 6.41
N LYS A 16 -5.98 1.50 7.73
CA LYS A 16 -4.83 1.85 8.58
C LYS A 16 -3.69 0.83 8.47
N VAL A 17 -3.17 0.65 7.26
CA VAL A 17 -2.15 -0.37 6.92
C VAL A 17 -0.77 0.21 6.64
N ARG A 18 -0.58 1.53 6.72
CA ARG A 18 0.73 2.16 6.53
C ARG A 18 1.71 1.79 7.66
N TYR A 19 3.00 1.97 7.39
CA TYR A 19 4.06 1.69 8.35
C TYR A 19 3.89 2.44 9.69
N ASP A 20 3.29 3.63 9.67
CA ASP A 20 3.02 4.48 10.83
C ASP A 20 1.67 4.18 11.51
N GLY A 21 0.96 3.12 11.10
CA GLY A 21 -0.35 2.76 11.63
C GLY A 21 -1.49 3.68 11.16
N GLN A 22 -1.23 4.55 10.19
CA GLN A 22 -2.24 5.44 9.60
C GLN A 22 -2.72 4.92 8.23
N HIS A 23 -3.57 5.71 7.59
CA HIS A 23 -3.98 5.54 6.21
C HIS A 23 -3.51 6.73 5.36
N LYS A 24 -3.85 6.72 4.07
CA LYS A 24 -3.66 7.85 3.16
C LYS A 24 -4.87 7.97 2.27
N LEU A 25 -6.03 8.17 2.91
CA LEU A 25 -7.32 8.16 2.23
C LEU A 25 -7.30 9.18 1.09
N ASP A 26 -7.56 8.71 -0.12
CA ASP A 26 -7.70 9.53 -1.30
C ASP A 26 -9.18 9.62 -1.66
N HIS A 27 -9.77 10.79 -1.38
CA HIS A 27 -11.19 11.04 -1.63
C HIS A 27 -11.54 11.00 -3.12
N PHE A 28 -10.64 11.39 -4.01
CA PHE A 28 -10.91 11.35 -5.44
C PHE A 28 -11.00 9.90 -5.93
N LEU A 29 -10.05 9.05 -5.53
CA LEU A 29 -10.06 7.63 -5.89
C LEU A 29 -11.27 6.90 -5.26
N ARG A 30 -11.53 7.10 -3.97
CA ARG A 30 -12.64 6.45 -3.28
C ARG A 30 -14.00 6.91 -3.81
N ASP A 31 -14.20 8.23 -3.89
CA ASP A 31 -15.54 8.81 -4.06
C ASP A 31 -15.89 9.13 -5.51
N GLN A 32 -14.91 9.42 -6.37
CA GLN A 32 -15.15 9.71 -7.80
C GLN A 32 -14.90 8.46 -8.64
N VAL A 33 -13.67 7.96 -8.66
CA VAL A 33 -13.28 6.83 -9.51
C VAL A 33 -13.97 5.53 -9.05
N GLY A 34 -14.13 5.33 -7.74
CA GLY A 34 -14.80 4.17 -7.16
C GLY A 34 -16.27 3.99 -7.54
N ARG A 35 -16.91 5.00 -8.15
CA ARG A 35 -18.26 4.86 -8.72
C ARG A 35 -18.27 4.10 -10.05
N HIS A 36 -17.12 3.99 -10.71
CA HIS A 36 -16.99 3.46 -12.07
C HIS A 36 -16.29 2.09 -12.13
N VAL A 37 -15.63 1.67 -11.05
CA VAL A 37 -14.85 0.42 -10.99
C VAL A 37 -15.07 -0.32 -9.69
N THR A 38 -14.75 -1.61 -9.68
CA THR A 38 -14.66 -2.41 -8.45
C THR A 38 -13.21 -2.45 -7.99
N TRP A 39 -12.93 -1.85 -6.84
CA TRP A 39 -11.61 -1.91 -6.23
C TRP A 39 -11.27 -3.32 -5.76
N VAL A 40 -10.06 -3.78 -6.09
CA VAL A 40 -9.40 -4.94 -5.51
C VAL A 40 -8.30 -4.41 -4.58
N PRO A 41 -8.60 -4.25 -3.28
CA PRO A 41 -7.70 -3.58 -2.37
C PRO A 41 -6.56 -4.50 -1.93
N VAL A 42 -5.31 -4.04 -2.09
CA VAL A 42 -4.09 -4.82 -1.77
C VAL A 42 -3.16 -4.02 -0.85
N CYS A 43 -2.55 -4.68 0.13
CA CYS A 43 -1.39 -4.16 0.85
C CYS A 43 -0.28 -5.22 0.83
N PRO A 44 0.68 -5.13 -0.12
CA PRO A 44 1.69 -6.18 -0.29
C PRO A 44 2.51 -6.42 0.98
N GLU A 45 2.81 -5.36 1.72
CA GLU A 45 3.59 -5.42 2.96
C GLU A 45 2.86 -6.23 4.06
N VAL A 46 1.57 -6.00 4.24
CA VAL A 46 0.79 -6.72 5.26
C VAL A 46 0.49 -8.15 4.80
N GLU A 47 0.19 -8.33 3.52
CA GLU A 47 -0.10 -9.64 2.93
C GLU A 47 1.13 -10.57 2.90
N CYS A 48 2.34 -10.02 2.83
CA CYS A 48 3.57 -10.78 3.01
C CYS A 48 4.02 -10.90 4.49
N GLY A 49 3.21 -10.41 5.43
CA GLY A 49 3.38 -10.66 6.87
C GLY A 49 4.06 -9.56 7.69
N LEU A 50 4.34 -8.38 7.12
CA LEU A 50 4.88 -7.27 7.91
C LEU A 50 3.81 -6.68 8.85
N PRO A 51 4.17 -6.33 10.09
CA PRO A 51 3.20 -5.83 11.06
C PRO A 51 2.74 -4.40 10.77
N ILE A 52 1.72 -3.97 11.50
CA ILE A 52 1.30 -2.57 11.61
C ILE A 52 1.35 -2.20 13.09
N PRO A 53 2.14 -1.18 13.51
CA PRO A 53 3.11 -0.42 12.71
C PRO A 53 4.37 -1.24 12.39
N ARG A 54 5.19 -0.72 11.47
CA ARG A 54 6.51 -1.23 11.08
C ARG A 54 7.46 -0.09 10.77
N GLU A 55 8.75 -0.38 10.67
CA GLU A 55 9.71 0.66 10.32
C GLU A 55 9.52 1.12 8.87
N ALA A 56 9.70 2.42 8.63
CA ALA A 56 9.81 2.92 7.27
C ALA A 56 11.04 2.30 6.60
N MET A 57 10.86 1.79 5.38
CA MET A 57 11.86 1.07 4.62
C MET A 57 11.97 1.60 3.20
N ARG A 58 13.11 1.35 2.54
CA ARG A 58 13.36 1.71 1.15
C ARG A 58 14.21 0.63 0.47
N LEU A 59 14.03 0.48 -0.83
CA LEU A 59 14.93 -0.30 -1.68
C LEU A 59 16.14 0.54 -2.07
N VAL A 60 17.33 -0.02 -2.03
CA VAL A 60 18.59 0.61 -2.44
C VAL A 60 19.45 -0.36 -3.27
N GLY A 61 20.38 0.18 -4.06
CA GLY A 61 21.29 -0.62 -4.88
C GLY A 61 20.76 -0.84 -6.29
N ASP A 62 21.07 -2.01 -6.85
CA ASP A 62 20.66 -2.42 -8.21
C ASP A 62 19.13 -2.64 -8.28
N PRO A 63 18.40 -2.01 -9.21
CA PRO A 63 16.97 -2.23 -9.40
C PRO A 63 16.57 -3.68 -9.67
N GLU A 64 17.42 -4.47 -10.33
CA GLU A 64 17.16 -5.88 -10.63
C GLU A 64 17.41 -6.78 -9.40
N ASN A 65 18.22 -6.31 -8.45
CA ASN A 65 18.51 -7.03 -7.20
C ASN A 65 18.68 -6.05 -6.02
N PRO A 66 17.58 -5.44 -5.57
CA PRO A 66 17.66 -4.38 -4.57
C PRO A 66 17.83 -4.95 -3.17
N ARG A 67 18.44 -4.16 -2.29
CA ARG A 67 18.47 -4.42 -0.85
C ARG A 67 17.40 -3.59 -0.16
N LEU A 68 16.61 -4.21 0.70
CA LEU A 68 15.70 -3.52 1.59
C LEU A 68 16.49 -2.95 2.77
N LEU A 69 16.28 -1.68 3.11
CA LEU A 69 16.85 -1.04 4.30
C LEU A 69 15.77 -0.32 5.09
N THR A 70 15.78 -0.51 6.40
CA THR A 70 14.92 0.20 7.35
C THR A 70 15.56 1.49 7.86
N ARG A 71 14.76 2.51 8.18
CA ARG A 71 15.26 3.83 8.61
C ARG A 71 15.92 3.83 9.98
N LYS A 72 15.50 2.98 10.93
CA LYS A 72 16.07 3.01 12.30
C LYS A 72 17.17 1.97 12.46
N THR A 73 16.96 0.73 12.05
CA THR A 73 17.97 -0.32 12.25
C THR A 73 19.06 -0.35 11.18
N GLY A 74 18.82 0.27 10.02
CA GLY A 74 19.77 0.26 8.89
C GLY A 74 20.07 -1.14 8.33
N ARG A 75 19.28 -2.13 8.77
CA ARG A 75 19.25 -3.49 8.23
C ARG A 75 18.13 -3.60 7.22
#